data_AF-A0A7D9DDS3-F1
#
_entry.id   AF-A0A7D9DDS3-F1
#
_cell.length_a   1.000
_cell.length_b   1.000
_cell.length_c   1.000
_cell.angle_alpha   90.00
_cell.angle_beta   90.00
_cell.angle_gamma   90.00
#
_symmetry.space_group_name_H-M   'P 1'
#
loop_
_entity.id
_entity.type
_entity.pdbx_description
1 polymer ?
#
loop_
_entity_poly.entity_id
_entity_poly.type
_entity_poly.pdbx_seq_one_letter_code
_entity_poly.pdbx_strand_id
1 'polypeptide(L)'
;MSKRKQWDVFKNKMSRKRMGKKEEKEETEYLTVQRLSASVEGKAQKYTRIGPLTMVPFPHEDKTMENIKHACKDHFEIDKGYQCDVLAGERGPSYTNVNQIKNWKLIHIRFVEKEPELRKSRSSKEKEDHTQAHNLSLPISYVNVPSCSNIAPSSRSVFPQSVPLSQLIKIGKFIPPKKDIVTLQLEAFDVERRSWKDPVEVVLSISVDKFASGACRDAFLAF
;
A
#
# COMPACT_ATOMS: atom_id res chain seq x y z
N MET A 1 -34.58 -31.88 0.47
CA MET A 1 -34.59 -31.05 1.71
C MET A 1 -36.03 -30.76 2.12
N SER A 2 -36.37 -30.80 3.41
CA SER A 2 -37.76 -30.70 3.90
C SER A 2 -38.34 -29.28 3.75
N LYS A 3 -39.56 -29.18 3.21
CA LYS A 3 -40.29 -27.90 2.96
C LYS A 3 -40.39 -26.98 4.19
N ARG A 4 -40.36 -27.56 5.40
CA ARG A 4 -40.35 -26.79 6.66
C ARG A 4 -39.08 -25.95 6.83
N LYS A 5 -37.92 -26.51 6.49
CA LYS A 5 -36.64 -25.79 6.60
C LYS A 5 -36.58 -24.57 5.67
N GLN A 6 -37.16 -24.66 4.47
CA GLN A 6 -37.26 -23.53 3.55
C GLN A 6 -38.16 -22.41 4.09
N TRP A 7 -39.26 -22.78 4.74
CA TRP A 7 -40.19 -21.81 5.33
C TRP A 7 -39.59 -21.05 6.51
N ASP A 8 -38.83 -21.73 7.36
CA ASP A 8 -38.15 -21.10 8.50
C ASP A 8 -37.06 -20.13 8.04
N VAL A 9 -36.30 -20.50 7.00
CA VAL A 9 -35.32 -19.61 6.36
C VAL A 9 -36.00 -18.38 5.77
N PHE A 10 -37.14 -18.54 5.09
CA PHE A 10 -37.90 -17.43 4.52
C PHE A 10 -38.44 -16.48 5.61
N LYS A 11 -39.03 -17.02 6.69
CA LYS A 11 -39.51 -16.22 7.82
C LYS A 11 -38.39 -15.43 8.49
N ASN A 12 -37.22 -16.05 8.70
CA ASN A 12 -36.06 -15.35 9.23
C ASN A 12 -35.55 -14.26 8.29
N LYS A 13 -35.56 -14.50 6.97
CA LYS A 13 -35.19 -13.48 5.96
C LYS A 13 -36.15 -12.27 5.99
N MET A 14 -37.45 -12.51 6.05
CA MET A 14 -38.46 -11.44 6.12
C MET A 14 -38.40 -10.68 7.45
N SER A 15 -38.08 -11.35 8.55
CA SER A 15 -37.86 -10.73 9.85
C SER A 15 -36.67 -9.76 9.81
N ARG A 16 -35.53 -10.19 9.25
CA ARG A 16 -34.32 -9.36 9.12
C ARG A 16 -34.54 -8.10 8.27
N LYS A 17 -35.31 -8.20 7.17
CA LYS A 17 -35.66 -7.05 6.33
C LYS A 17 -36.53 -6.02 7.05
N ARG A 18 -37.42 -6.44 7.95
CA ARG A 18 -38.30 -5.53 8.71
C ARG A 18 -37.58 -4.75 9.80
N MET A 19 -36.47 -5.29 10.33
CA MET A 19 -35.72 -4.65 11.42
C MET A 19 -34.65 -3.65 10.95
N GLY A 20 -34.53 -3.39 9.64
CA GLY A 20 -33.49 -2.48 9.12
C GLY A 20 -32.06 -2.94 9.41
N LYS A 21 -31.87 -4.19 9.86
CA LYS A 21 -30.55 -4.76 10.11
C LYS A 21 -29.93 -5.00 8.75
N LYS A 22 -29.02 -4.10 8.37
CA LYS A 22 -28.22 -4.14 7.14
C LYS A 22 -27.82 -5.60 6.88
N GLU A 23 -28.30 -6.17 5.78
CA GLU A 23 -27.79 -7.46 5.33
C GLU A 23 -26.28 -7.28 5.16
N GLU A 24 -25.51 -7.92 6.04
CA GLU A 24 -24.12 -8.23 5.77
C GLU A 24 -24.19 -9.06 4.49
N LYS A 25 -23.77 -8.44 3.39
CA LYS A 25 -23.91 -8.97 2.04
C LYS A 25 -23.39 -10.40 2.00
N GLU A 26 -24.15 -11.29 1.36
CA GLU A 26 -23.64 -12.55 0.79
C GLU A 26 -22.59 -12.20 -0.31
N GLU A 27 -21.44 -11.67 0.09
CA GLU A 27 -20.35 -11.16 -0.77
C GLU A 27 -19.11 -12.06 -0.71
N THR A 28 -19.26 -13.33 -0.30
CA THR A 28 -18.14 -14.25 -0.10
C THR A 28 -18.00 -15.32 -1.18
N GLU A 29 -18.98 -15.48 -2.07
CA GLU A 29 -18.92 -16.53 -3.11
C GLU A 29 -18.00 -16.18 -4.28
N TYR A 30 -17.66 -14.90 -4.48
CA TYR A 30 -16.82 -14.47 -5.59
C TYR A 30 -15.78 -13.41 -5.17
N LEU A 31 -14.62 -13.46 -5.81
CA LEU A 31 -13.57 -12.45 -5.74
C LEU A 31 -13.52 -11.66 -7.05
N THR A 32 -13.51 -10.33 -6.95
CA THR A 32 -13.27 -9.46 -8.11
C THR A 32 -11.77 -9.32 -8.33
N VAL A 33 -11.28 -9.78 -9.48
CA VAL A 33 -9.86 -9.92 -9.77
C VAL A 33 -9.47 -9.16 -11.03
N GLN A 34 -8.40 -8.35 -10.95
CA GLN A 34 -7.71 -7.78 -12.10
C GLN A 34 -6.39 -8.51 -12.31
N ARG A 35 -6.27 -9.20 -13.44
CA ARG A 35 -5.02 -9.85 -13.85
C ARG A 35 -4.04 -8.81 -14.40
N LEU A 36 -2.78 -8.94 -13.99
CA LEU A 36 -1.66 -8.08 -14.35
C LEU A 36 -0.53 -8.90 -14.99
N SER A 37 0.36 -8.21 -15.72
CA SER A 37 1.56 -8.78 -16.31
C SER A 37 2.56 -9.28 -15.27
N ALA A 38 3.37 -10.28 -15.66
CA ALA A 38 4.42 -10.81 -14.80
C ALA A 38 5.52 -9.76 -14.55
N SER A 39 5.89 -9.03 -15.60
CA SER A 39 6.93 -8.00 -15.61
C SER A 39 6.33 -6.60 -15.62
N VAL A 40 7.06 -5.65 -15.05
CA VAL A 40 6.74 -4.23 -15.14
C VAL A 40 7.29 -3.65 -16.44
N GLU A 41 6.56 -2.72 -17.05
CA GLU A 41 6.95 -2.08 -18.30
C GLU A 41 7.05 -0.56 -18.18
N GLY A 42 7.87 0.03 -19.05
CA GLY A 42 8.00 1.47 -19.24
C GLY A 42 8.72 2.22 -18.12
N LYS A 43 8.87 3.53 -18.30
CA LYS A 43 9.56 4.44 -17.36
C LYS A 43 8.94 4.49 -15.97
N ALA A 44 7.65 4.16 -15.88
CA ALA A 44 6.88 4.21 -14.64
C ALA A 44 6.89 2.89 -13.85
N GLN A 45 7.58 1.86 -14.34
CA GLN A 45 7.67 0.52 -13.72
C GLN A 45 6.31 0.01 -13.23
N LYS A 46 5.36 -0.08 -14.15
CA LYS A 46 3.96 -0.42 -13.86
C LYS A 46 3.61 -1.76 -14.52
N TYR A 47 2.87 -2.62 -13.81
CA TYR A 47 2.28 -3.81 -14.42
C TYR A 47 1.13 -3.41 -15.35
N THR A 48 1.05 -4.05 -16.52
CA THR A 48 -0.02 -3.84 -17.49
C THR A 48 -1.21 -4.75 -17.17
N ARG A 49 -2.43 -4.27 -17.42
CA ARG A 49 -3.64 -5.08 -17.23
C ARG A 49 -3.74 -6.12 -18.33
N ILE A 50 -3.92 -7.37 -17.95
CA ILE A 50 -4.15 -8.46 -18.91
C ILE A 50 -5.61 -8.87 -18.86
N GLY A 51 -6.38 -8.40 -19.84
CA GLY A 51 -7.79 -8.73 -19.98
C GLY A 51 -8.70 -7.92 -19.04
N PRO A 52 -10.01 -8.22 -19.11
CA PRO A 52 -11.03 -7.51 -18.34
C PRO A 52 -10.99 -7.88 -16.85
N LEU A 53 -11.71 -7.09 -16.05
CA LEU A 53 -11.97 -7.41 -14.66
C LEU A 53 -12.88 -8.64 -14.57
N THR A 54 -12.48 -9.63 -13.76
CA THR A 54 -13.12 -10.97 -13.75
C THR A 54 -13.62 -11.33 -12.37
N MET A 55 -14.79 -11.96 -12.29
CA MET A 55 -15.35 -12.50 -11.04
C MET A 55 -14.93 -13.97 -10.89
N VAL A 56 -14.05 -14.23 -9.94
CA VAL A 56 -13.48 -15.55 -9.66
C VAL A 56 -14.32 -16.24 -8.58
N PRO A 57 -14.87 -17.45 -8.81
CA PRO A 57 -15.53 -18.22 -7.76
C PRO A 57 -14.60 -18.48 -6.57
N PHE A 58 -15.10 -18.26 -5.36
CA PHE A 58 -14.37 -18.42 -4.11
C PHE A 58 -15.21 -19.25 -3.13
N PRO A 59 -15.16 -20.60 -3.23
CA PRO A 59 -15.97 -21.48 -2.40
C PRO A 59 -15.43 -21.63 -0.96
N HIS A 60 -14.34 -20.94 -0.61
CA HIS A 60 -13.71 -21.04 0.70
C HIS A 60 -14.34 -20.05 1.68
N GLU A 61 -14.66 -20.50 2.90
CA GLU A 61 -15.17 -19.63 3.98
C GLU A 61 -14.09 -18.63 4.44
N ASP A 62 -12.83 -19.09 4.55
CA ASP A 62 -11.71 -18.28 5.00
C ASP A 62 -10.92 -17.66 3.84
N LYS A 63 -10.72 -16.33 3.90
CA LYS A 63 -9.94 -15.57 2.92
C LYS A 63 -8.43 -15.62 3.21
N THR A 64 -7.85 -16.82 3.22
CA THR A 64 -6.39 -16.99 3.38
C THR A 64 -5.63 -16.66 2.07
N MET A 65 -4.32 -16.40 2.16
CA MET A 65 -3.51 -16.06 0.98
C MET A 65 -3.44 -17.24 0.01
N GLU A 66 -3.34 -18.44 0.57
CA GLU A 66 -3.29 -19.72 -0.15
C GLU A 66 -4.61 -19.99 -0.86
N ASN A 67 -5.75 -19.77 -0.20
CA ASN A 67 -7.07 -19.96 -0.81
C ASN A 67 -7.28 -19.00 -1.97
N ILE A 68 -6.89 -17.72 -1.83
CA ILE A 68 -6.97 -16.73 -2.92
C ILE A 68 -6.14 -17.17 -4.12
N LYS A 69 -4.88 -17.57 -3.86
CA LYS A 69 -3.98 -18.06 -4.91
C LYS A 69 -4.50 -19.31 -5.59
N HIS A 70 -5.06 -20.24 -4.83
CA HIS A 70 -5.63 -21.48 -5.35
C HIS A 70 -6.86 -21.22 -6.24
N ALA A 71 -7.84 -20.47 -5.74
CA ALA A 71 -9.04 -20.12 -6.50
C ALA A 71 -8.72 -19.39 -7.81
N CYS A 72 -7.74 -18.47 -7.79
CA CYS A 72 -7.31 -17.78 -9.01
C CYS A 72 -6.62 -18.72 -10.00
N LYS A 73 -5.75 -19.63 -9.53
CA LYS A 73 -5.10 -20.59 -10.43
C LYS A 73 -6.09 -21.53 -11.09
N ASP A 74 -7.04 -22.02 -10.32
CA ASP A 74 -8.09 -22.93 -10.77
C ASP A 74 -8.97 -22.26 -11.84
N HIS A 75 -9.43 -21.05 -11.57
CA HIS A 75 -10.29 -20.31 -12.50
C HIS A 75 -9.62 -19.92 -13.82
N PHE A 76 -8.32 -19.58 -13.79
CA PHE A 76 -7.57 -19.20 -14.98
C PHE A 76 -6.83 -20.37 -15.64
N GLU A 77 -7.05 -21.61 -15.16
CA GLU A 77 -6.45 -22.84 -15.69
C GLU A 77 -4.92 -22.73 -15.85
N ILE A 78 -4.26 -22.17 -14.84
CA ILE A 78 -2.83 -21.86 -14.91
C ILE A 78 -2.00 -23.10 -14.59
N ASP A 79 -0.97 -23.36 -15.42
CA ASP A 79 -0.08 -24.50 -15.27
C ASP A 79 0.61 -24.55 -13.90
N LYS A 80 0.95 -25.76 -13.45
CA LYS A 80 1.68 -26.03 -12.19
C LYS A 80 3.06 -25.35 -12.14
N GLY A 81 3.61 -25.00 -13.32
CA GLY A 81 4.85 -24.25 -13.47
C GLY A 81 4.75 -22.78 -13.10
N TYR A 82 3.56 -22.24 -12.81
CA TYR A 82 3.40 -20.84 -12.42
C TYR A 82 2.89 -20.70 -10.98
N GLN A 83 3.36 -19.66 -10.30
CA GLN A 83 2.86 -19.20 -9.01
C GLN A 83 1.94 -17.99 -9.18
N CYS A 84 0.88 -17.94 -8.38
CA CYS A 84 0.00 -16.78 -8.30
C CYS A 84 0.53 -15.86 -7.21
N ASP A 85 0.71 -14.60 -7.57
CA ASP A 85 1.17 -13.55 -6.67
C ASP A 85 0.10 -12.45 -6.56
N VAL A 86 -0.15 -11.98 -5.35
CA VAL A 86 -1.22 -11.02 -5.05
C VAL A 86 -0.58 -9.67 -4.78
N LEU A 87 -1.03 -8.62 -5.45
CA LEU A 87 -0.38 -7.31 -5.48
C LEU A 87 -1.23 -6.24 -4.79
N ALA A 88 -0.56 -5.25 -4.19
CA ALA A 88 -1.22 -4.07 -3.63
C ALA A 88 -1.84 -3.13 -4.68
N GLY A 89 -1.48 -3.32 -5.95
CA GLY A 89 -1.99 -2.56 -7.08
C GLY A 89 -1.06 -2.67 -8.29
N GLU A 90 -1.33 -1.89 -9.32
CA GLU A 90 -0.55 -1.90 -10.58
C GLU A 90 0.90 -1.43 -10.43
N ARG A 91 1.22 -0.74 -9.33
CA ARG A 91 2.58 -0.34 -8.92
C ARG A 91 2.94 -0.87 -7.53
N GLY A 92 2.08 -1.71 -6.97
CA GLY A 92 2.20 -2.16 -5.60
C GLY A 92 3.18 -3.33 -5.48
N PRO A 93 3.82 -3.49 -4.31
CA PRO A 93 4.53 -4.73 -4.01
C PRO A 93 3.55 -5.90 -3.89
N SER A 94 4.12 -7.10 -3.85
CA SER A 94 3.42 -8.33 -3.49
C SER A 94 3.02 -8.33 -2.02
N TYR A 95 1.81 -8.81 -1.75
CA TYR A 95 1.35 -9.09 -0.40
C TYR A 95 1.92 -10.42 0.08
N THR A 96 2.49 -10.41 1.28
CA THR A 96 2.95 -11.62 1.96
C THR A 96 1.86 -12.21 2.85
N ASN A 97 1.03 -11.34 3.43
CA ASN A 97 -0.02 -11.72 4.37
C ASN A 97 -1.36 -11.11 3.98
N VAL A 98 -2.43 -11.83 4.28
CA VAL A 98 -3.81 -11.40 4.03
C VAL A 98 -4.15 -10.08 4.72
N ASN A 99 -3.66 -9.88 5.94
CA ASN A 99 -3.97 -8.70 6.77
C ASN A 99 -3.47 -7.39 6.14
N GLN A 100 -2.59 -7.46 5.12
CA GLN A 100 -2.11 -6.29 4.38
C GLN A 100 -3.12 -5.80 3.33
N ILE A 101 -4.08 -6.65 2.95
CA ILE A 101 -5.11 -6.34 1.97
C ILE A 101 -6.17 -5.44 2.62
N LYS A 102 -6.10 -4.15 2.31
CA LYS A 102 -7.07 -3.16 2.80
C LYS A 102 -8.32 -3.08 1.92
N ASN A 103 -8.17 -3.35 0.62
CA ASN A 103 -9.27 -3.28 -0.34
C ASN A 103 -9.61 -4.67 -0.87
N TRP A 104 -10.65 -5.27 -0.30
CA TRP A 104 -11.17 -6.58 -0.70
C TRP A 104 -12.09 -6.56 -1.91
N LYS A 105 -12.48 -5.36 -2.38
CA LYS A 105 -13.39 -5.23 -3.53
C LYS A 105 -12.70 -5.49 -4.87
N LEU A 106 -11.37 -5.39 -4.89
CA LEU A 106 -10.57 -5.58 -6.09
C LEU A 106 -9.20 -6.13 -5.69
N ILE A 107 -8.94 -7.36 -6.12
CA ILE A 107 -7.66 -8.03 -5.92
C ILE A 107 -6.87 -7.96 -7.22
N HIS A 108 -5.63 -7.48 -7.13
CA HIS A 108 -4.70 -7.51 -8.27
C HIS A 108 -3.86 -8.77 -8.16
N ILE A 109 -3.75 -9.53 -9.24
CA ILE A 109 -2.92 -10.74 -9.28
C ILE A 109 -1.99 -10.72 -10.50
N ARG A 110 -0.87 -11.43 -10.40
CA ARG A 110 -0.04 -11.82 -11.53
C ARG A 110 0.36 -13.28 -11.42
N PHE A 111 0.65 -13.89 -12.55
CA PHE A 111 1.22 -15.23 -12.60
C PHE A 111 2.69 -15.11 -12.98
N VAL A 112 3.57 -15.70 -12.17
CA VAL A 112 5.02 -15.68 -12.36
C VAL A 112 5.49 -17.12 -12.48
N GLU A 113 6.44 -17.39 -13.36
CA GLU A 113 7.02 -18.72 -13.49
C GLU A 113 7.66 -19.14 -12.17
N LYS A 114 7.37 -20.35 -11.71
CA LYS A 114 8.02 -20.98 -10.57
C LYS A 114 9.38 -21.44 -11.05
N GLU A 115 10.43 -20.73 -10.64
CA GLU A 115 11.79 -21.15 -10.93
C GLU A 115 11.99 -22.60 -10.47
N PRO A 116 12.43 -23.53 -11.35
CA PRO A 116 12.68 -24.90 -10.93
C PRO A 116 13.81 -24.90 -9.91
N GLU A 117 13.64 -25.62 -8.79
CA GLU A 117 14.63 -25.71 -7.70
C GLU A 117 15.96 -26.40 -8.09
N LEU A 118 16.27 -26.56 -9.38
CA LEU A 118 17.61 -26.90 -9.87
C LEU A 118 18.35 -25.64 -10.33
N ARG A 119 19.01 -24.97 -9.36
CA ARG A 119 20.35 -24.33 -9.47
C ARG A 119 20.63 -23.37 -8.30
N LYS A 120 20.47 -23.85 -7.06
CA LYS A 120 21.33 -23.36 -5.95
C LYS A 120 22.69 -24.05 -6.03
N SER A 121 23.51 -23.68 -7.02
CA SER A 121 24.95 -23.99 -7.04
C SER A 121 25.67 -23.21 -8.14
N ARG A 122 25.91 -21.92 -7.90
CA ARG A 122 27.21 -21.29 -8.19
C ARG A 122 27.55 -20.37 -7.03
N SER A 123 27.94 -21.00 -5.93
CA SER A 123 28.91 -20.42 -5.01
C SER A 123 30.19 -20.15 -5.80
N SER A 124 30.50 -18.89 -6.08
CA SER A 124 31.89 -18.50 -6.30
C SER A 124 32.60 -18.63 -4.95
N LYS A 125 33.40 -19.70 -4.83
CA LYS A 125 34.42 -19.87 -3.79
C LYS A 125 35.39 -18.70 -3.88
N GLU A 126 35.37 -17.81 -2.89
CA GLU A 126 36.59 -17.14 -2.45
C GLU A 126 37.14 -17.95 -1.29
N LYS A 127 38.42 -18.30 -1.39
CA LYS A 127 39.13 -19.21 -0.49
C LYS A 127 39.26 -18.58 0.90
N GLU A 128 39.01 -19.40 1.91
CA GLU A 128 39.46 -19.22 3.28
C GLU A 128 40.99 -19.07 3.34
N ASP A 129 41.47 -18.25 4.27
CA ASP A 129 42.38 -18.80 5.29
C ASP A 129 42.22 -18.06 6.64
N HIS A 130 41.81 -18.84 7.66
CA HIS A 130 42.27 -18.88 9.07
C HIS A 130 42.70 -17.54 9.74
N THR A 131 42.26 -17.13 10.93
CA THR A 131 41.91 -17.88 12.16
C THR A 131 41.38 -16.89 13.23
N GLN A 132 40.42 -17.35 14.03
CA GLN A 132 40.19 -17.10 15.47
C GLN A 132 40.12 -15.67 16.08
N ALA A 133 38.90 -15.38 16.54
CA ALA A 133 38.51 -15.01 17.92
C ALA A 133 38.79 -13.61 18.49
N HIS A 134 37.74 -13.16 19.20
CA HIS A 134 37.62 -12.20 20.32
C HIS A 134 37.58 -10.68 20.07
N ASN A 135 36.38 -10.14 20.29
CA ASN A 135 35.97 -8.92 21.01
C ASN A 135 36.93 -7.72 21.16
N LEU A 136 36.31 -6.54 20.95
CA LEU A 136 36.49 -5.24 21.63
C LEU A 136 36.91 -4.06 20.73
N SER A 137 36.00 -3.07 20.67
CA SER A 137 36.19 -1.60 20.64
C SER A 137 37.30 -0.94 19.80
N LEU A 138 36.85 0.06 19.01
CA LEU A 138 37.58 1.18 18.36
C LEU A 138 38.82 1.69 19.14
N PRO A 139 39.86 2.21 18.46
CA PRO A 139 39.87 3.65 18.13
C PRO A 139 40.49 4.02 16.77
N ILE A 140 40.10 5.21 16.32
CA ILE A 140 40.64 5.97 15.19
C ILE A 140 42.16 6.21 15.37
N SER A 141 42.95 5.99 14.31
CA SER A 141 44.26 6.64 14.16
C SER A 141 44.56 6.97 12.69
N TYR A 142 44.91 8.23 12.45
CA TYR A 142 45.40 8.74 11.18
C TYR A 142 46.91 8.51 11.11
N VAL A 143 47.41 7.81 10.10
CA VAL A 143 48.86 7.81 9.79
C VAL A 143 49.09 7.81 8.27
N ASN A 144 49.99 8.72 7.87
CA ASN A 144 50.44 9.07 6.53
C ASN A 144 50.89 7.89 5.68
N VAL A 145 50.58 7.95 4.38
CA VAL A 145 51.10 7.06 3.34
C VAL A 145 52.15 7.81 2.51
N PRO A 146 53.25 7.15 2.05
CA PRO A 146 54.45 7.80 1.51
C PRO A 146 54.29 8.32 0.08
N SER A 147 55.14 9.28 -0.25
CA SER A 147 55.34 9.88 -1.59
C SER A 147 55.53 8.83 -2.68
N CYS A 148 54.61 8.79 -3.65
CA CYS A 148 54.77 8.12 -4.94
C CYS A 148 54.99 9.18 -6.01
N SER A 149 56.22 9.29 -6.50
CA SER A 149 56.55 9.99 -7.74
C SER A 149 56.20 9.11 -8.95
N ASN A 150 55.56 9.76 -9.93
CA ASN A 150 55.44 9.39 -11.33
C ASN A 150 54.44 8.28 -11.72
N ILE A 151 53.16 8.64 -11.76
CA ILE A 151 52.16 8.06 -12.67
C ILE A 151 51.38 9.24 -13.29
N ALA A 152 51.10 9.14 -14.60
CA ALA A 152 50.41 10.05 -15.53
C ALA A 152 49.29 10.95 -14.95
N PRO A 153 48.96 12.12 -15.55
CA PRO A 153 48.07 13.12 -14.94
C PRO A 153 46.75 12.47 -14.52
N SER A 154 46.59 12.39 -13.20
CA SER A 154 45.40 11.95 -12.50
C SER A 154 44.17 12.56 -13.16
N SER A 155 43.31 11.70 -13.70
CA SER A 155 41.93 12.09 -14.01
C SER A 155 41.33 12.57 -12.69
N ARG A 156 41.35 13.89 -12.50
CA ARG A 156 40.81 14.59 -11.34
C ARG A 156 39.47 13.93 -11.02
N SER A 157 39.34 13.32 -9.85
CA SER A 157 38.06 12.78 -9.41
C SER A 157 37.11 13.98 -9.31
N VAL A 158 36.29 14.17 -10.33
CA VAL A 158 35.27 15.21 -10.34
C VAL A 158 34.18 14.68 -9.43
N PHE A 159 34.21 15.10 -8.17
CA PHE A 159 33.06 14.95 -7.30
C PHE A 159 31.91 15.73 -7.96
N PRO A 160 30.74 15.11 -8.20
CA PRO A 160 29.63 15.83 -8.78
C PRO A 160 29.29 16.99 -7.85
N GLN A 161 29.20 18.18 -8.42
CA GLN A 161 28.82 19.37 -7.68
C GLN A 161 27.47 19.10 -7.01
N SER A 162 27.40 19.27 -5.68
CA SER A 162 26.16 19.07 -4.95
C SER A 162 25.09 20.01 -5.49
N VAL A 163 23.88 19.48 -5.70
CA VAL A 163 22.75 20.28 -6.16
C VAL A 163 22.25 21.10 -4.97
N PRO A 164 22.07 22.43 -5.13
CA PRO A 164 21.57 23.26 -4.04
C PRO A 164 20.15 22.82 -3.63
N LEU A 165 19.84 22.89 -2.34
CA LEU A 165 18.55 22.48 -1.78
C LEU A 165 17.36 23.17 -2.48
N SER A 166 17.52 24.43 -2.88
CA SER A 166 16.51 25.17 -3.64
C SER A 166 16.19 24.53 -4.99
N GLN A 167 17.18 23.92 -5.66
CA GLN A 167 17.00 23.20 -6.92
C GLN A 167 16.40 21.81 -6.69
N LEU A 168 16.74 21.14 -5.58
CA LEU A 168 16.07 19.91 -5.14
C LEU A 168 14.59 20.16 -4.79
N ILE A 169 14.25 21.25 -4.11
CA ILE A 169 12.86 21.63 -3.79
C ILE A 169 12.06 21.93 -5.07
N LYS A 170 12.68 22.57 -6.07
CA LYS A 170 12.06 22.82 -7.38
C LYS A 170 11.84 21.54 -8.20
N ILE A 171 12.74 20.56 -8.10
CA ILE A 171 12.62 19.25 -8.77
C ILE A 171 11.63 18.34 -8.01
N GLY A 172 11.55 18.51 -6.70
CA GLY A 172 10.60 17.79 -5.85
C GLY A 172 9.16 18.12 -6.22
N LYS A 173 8.32 17.09 -6.26
CA LYS A 173 6.87 17.31 -6.34
C LYS A 173 6.43 17.87 -4.99
N PHE A 174 6.11 19.17 -4.96
CA PHE A 174 5.46 19.79 -3.82
C PHE A 174 4.15 19.06 -3.54
N ILE A 175 4.07 18.35 -2.41
CA ILE A 175 2.84 17.74 -1.94
C ILE A 175 2.17 18.81 -1.06
N PRO A 176 1.14 19.51 -1.54
CA PRO A 176 0.46 20.49 -0.71
C PRO A 176 -0.12 19.76 0.52
N PRO A 177 -0.03 20.37 1.72
CA PRO A 177 -0.67 19.82 2.89
C PRO A 177 -2.17 19.70 2.64
N LYS A 178 -2.78 18.57 3.03
CA LYS A 178 -4.22 18.34 2.84
C LYS A 178 -5.09 19.08 3.86
N LYS A 179 -4.47 19.54 4.94
CA LYS A 179 -5.11 20.24 6.05
C LYS A 179 -4.29 21.48 6.38
N ASP A 180 -4.98 22.56 6.66
CA ASP A 180 -4.42 23.80 7.17
C ASP A 180 -4.73 23.93 8.66
N ILE A 181 -3.84 24.55 9.43
CA ILE A 181 -4.04 24.76 10.87
C ILE A 181 -4.47 26.20 11.06
N VAL A 182 -5.69 26.39 11.57
CA VAL A 182 -6.29 27.72 11.75
C VAL A 182 -6.66 27.90 13.21
N THR A 183 -6.29 29.05 13.75
CA THR A 183 -6.71 29.49 15.07
C THR A 183 -7.96 30.36 14.92
N LEU A 184 -9.07 29.95 15.54
CA LEU A 184 -10.34 30.66 15.51
C LEU A 184 -10.69 31.17 16.90
N GLN A 185 -11.27 32.37 16.94
CA GLN A 185 -11.91 32.90 18.14
C GLN A 185 -13.40 32.54 18.07
N LEU A 186 -13.84 31.60 18.90
CA LEU A 186 -15.22 31.13 18.97
C LEU A 186 -16.01 32.04 19.90
N GLU A 187 -16.99 32.72 19.34
CA GLU A 187 -17.99 33.48 20.09
C GLU A 187 -19.25 32.64 20.25
N ALA A 188 -19.75 32.53 21.48
CA ALA A 188 -20.99 31.82 21.78
C ALA A 188 -22.03 32.79 22.32
N PHE A 189 -23.23 32.74 21.75
CA PHE A 189 -24.36 33.54 22.22
C PHE A 189 -25.24 32.74 23.17
N ASP A 190 -25.46 33.25 24.38
CA ASP A 190 -26.39 32.68 25.34
C ASP A 190 -27.80 33.23 25.12
N VAL A 191 -28.71 32.38 24.66
CA VAL A 191 -30.09 32.78 24.33
C VAL A 191 -30.90 33.11 25.59
N GLU A 192 -30.64 32.42 26.70
CA GLU A 192 -31.39 32.63 27.95
C GLU A 192 -31.01 33.96 28.57
N ARG A 193 -29.72 34.28 28.57
CA ARG A 193 -29.18 35.53 29.11
C ARG A 193 -29.18 36.68 28.11
N ARG A 194 -29.47 36.38 26.84
CA ARG A 194 -29.44 37.33 25.70
C ARG A 194 -28.11 38.09 25.63
N SER A 195 -27.02 37.39 25.91
CA SER A 195 -25.68 37.98 26.00
C SER A 195 -24.65 37.09 25.34
N TRP A 196 -23.59 37.70 24.80
CA TRP A 196 -22.42 36.97 24.32
C TRP A 196 -21.60 36.46 25.51
N LYS A 197 -21.06 35.25 25.39
CA LYS A 197 -20.05 34.69 26.31
C LYS A 197 -18.67 35.16 25.90
N ASP A 198 -17.72 35.05 26.83
CA ASP A 198 -16.34 35.40 26.55
C ASP A 198 -15.79 34.55 25.39
N PRO A 199 -15.13 35.16 24.39
CA PRO A 199 -14.61 34.45 23.24
C PRO A 199 -13.55 33.42 23.64
N VAL A 200 -13.64 32.22 23.05
CA VAL A 200 -12.71 31.11 23.32
C VAL A 200 -11.83 30.89 22.10
N GLU A 201 -10.51 30.92 22.28
CA GLU A 201 -9.57 30.61 21.22
C GLU A 201 -9.43 29.09 21.04
N VAL A 202 -9.65 28.60 19.82
CA VAL A 202 -9.55 27.19 19.48
C VAL A 202 -8.71 27.02 18.24
N VAL A 203 -7.72 26.11 18.32
CA VAL A 203 -6.89 25.71 17.19
C VAL A 203 -7.51 24.48 16.55
N LEU A 204 -7.84 24.58 15.25
CA LEU A 204 -8.48 23.52 14.48
C LEU A 204 -7.68 23.21 13.22
N SER A 205 -7.72 21.95 12.78
CA SER A 205 -7.19 21.57 11.47
C SER A 205 -8.31 21.51 10.44
N ILE A 206 -8.31 22.40 9.46
CA ILE A 206 -9.36 22.54 8.44
C ILE A 206 -8.87 21.93 7.11
N SER A 207 -9.72 21.20 6.39
CA SER A 207 -9.39 20.69 5.07
C SER A 207 -9.18 21.82 4.06
N VAL A 208 -8.18 21.70 3.20
CA VAL A 208 -7.94 22.70 2.13
C VAL A 208 -9.07 22.70 1.11
N ASP A 209 -9.57 21.51 0.78
CA ASP A 209 -10.69 21.37 -0.15
C ASP A 209 -12.03 21.48 0.58
N LYS A 210 -12.97 22.20 -0.04
CA LYS A 210 -14.37 22.22 0.40
C LYS A 210 -15.04 20.89 0.10
N PHE A 211 -15.86 20.40 1.03
CA PHE A 211 -16.64 19.15 0.83
C PHE A 211 -18.05 19.42 0.29
N ALA A 212 -18.58 20.62 0.52
CA ALA A 212 -19.87 21.05 0.00
C ALA A 212 -19.89 22.56 -0.26
N SER A 213 -20.76 22.99 -1.16
CA SER A 213 -20.98 24.39 -1.52
C SER A 213 -22.46 24.65 -1.63
N GLY A 214 -22.94 25.70 -0.98
CA GLY A 214 -24.32 26.19 -1.07
C GLY A 214 -24.38 27.51 -1.84
N ALA A 215 -25.57 28.10 -1.91
CA ALA A 215 -25.77 29.37 -2.63
C ALA A 215 -24.96 30.54 -2.04
N CYS A 216 -24.66 30.52 -0.74
CA CYS A 216 -24.02 31.64 -0.05
C CYS A 216 -22.76 31.27 0.75
N ARG A 217 -22.46 29.97 0.94
CA ARG A 217 -21.37 29.51 1.81
C ARG A 217 -20.76 28.21 1.31
N ASP A 218 -19.47 28.06 1.53
CA ASP A 218 -18.71 26.83 1.34
C ASP A 218 -18.50 26.13 2.70
N ALA A 219 -18.47 24.80 2.69
CA ALA A 219 -18.28 23.99 3.87
C ALA A 219 -16.98 23.18 3.79
N PHE A 220 -16.21 23.21 4.86
CA PHE A 220 -14.92 22.54 5.00
C PHE A 220 -14.96 21.57 6.18
N LEU A 221 -14.17 20.50 6.12
CA LEU A 221 -14.06 19.55 7.23
C LEU A 221 -13.05 20.09 8.26
N ALA A 222 -13.45 20.20 9.51
CA ALA A 222 -12.57 20.56 10.63
C ALA A 222 -12.32 19.34 11.52
N PHE A 223 -11.09 19.18 12.01
CA PHE A 223 -10.65 18.12 12.92
C PHE A 223 -9.83 18.70 14.08
#